data_AF-A0A954QTD1-F1
#
_entry.id   AF-A0A954QTD1-F1
#
_cell.length_a   1.000
_cell.length_b   1.000
_cell.length_c   1.000
_cell.angle_alpha   90.00
_cell.angle_beta   90.00
_cell.angle_gamma   90.00
#
_symmetry.space_group_name_H-M   'P 1'
#
loop_
_entity.id
_entity.type
_entity.pdbx_description
1 polymer ?
#
loop_
_entity_poly.entity_id
_entity_poly.type
_entity_poly.pdbx_seq_one_letter_code
_entity_poly.pdbx_strand_id
1 'polypeptide(L)'
;SGEFEMSTSINLSLTDELRAFLDANSGDGTLYSTPSEYVRDLLRQQKVRQEAAAARDAILEGYQDAIAGRTHEYKGDLRSLLNKVE
;
A
#
# COMPACT_ATOMS: atom_id res chain seq x y z
N SER A 1 -15.15 0.26 -20.90
CA SER A 1 -15.14 -1.17 -20.50
C SER A 1 -14.31 -1.26 -19.25
N GLY A 2 -14.95 -1.43 -18.08
CA GLY A 2 -14.22 -1.53 -16.82
C GLY A 2 -13.57 -2.90 -16.72
N GLU A 3 -12.25 -2.94 -16.59
CA GLU A 3 -11.53 -4.13 -16.17
C GLU A 3 -11.97 -4.46 -14.74
N PHE A 4 -12.86 -5.44 -14.59
CA PHE A 4 -12.96 -6.18 -13.34
C PHE A 4 -11.69 -7.03 -13.27
N GLU A 5 -10.65 -6.51 -12.61
CA GLU A 5 -9.46 -7.26 -12.22
C GLU A 5 -9.91 -8.62 -11.67
N MET A 6 -9.64 -9.67 -12.45
CA MET A 6 -9.97 -11.04 -12.09
C MET A 6 -9.18 -11.39 -10.84
N SER A 7 -9.87 -11.56 -9.71
CA SER A 7 -9.23 -11.95 -8.47
C SER A 7 -8.54 -13.30 -8.69
N THR A 8 -7.22 -13.29 -8.75
CA THR A 8 -6.42 -14.50 -8.85
C THR A 8 -6.36 -15.17 -7.48
N SER A 9 -6.51 -16.49 -7.46
CA SER A 9 -6.42 -17.26 -6.22
C SER A 9 -4.96 -17.33 -5.79
N ILE A 10 -4.73 -17.11 -4.50
CA ILE A 10 -3.44 -17.31 -3.86
C ILE A 10 -3.57 -18.49 -2.90
N ASN A 11 -2.63 -19.42 -2.95
CA ASN A 11 -2.55 -20.52 -1.98
C ASN A 11 -1.52 -20.13 -0.91
N LEU A 12 -1.97 -20.02 0.33
CA LEU A 12 -1.16 -19.53 1.45
C LEU A 12 -1.07 -20.64 2.50
N SER A 13 0.14 -21.06 2.81
CA SER A 13 0.40 -21.94 3.96
C SER A 13 0.59 -21.06 5.20
N LEU A 14 -0.23 -21.31 6.22
CA LEU A 14 -0.20 -20.61 7.49
C LEU A 14 0.17 -21.58 8.61
N THR A 15 0.79 -21.05 9.67
CA THR A 15 0.90 -21.78 10.93
C THR A 15 -0.49 -21.91 11.58
N ASP A 16 -0.65 -22.91 12.45
CA ASP A 16 -1.92 -23.13 13.16
C ASP A 16 -2.34 -21.90 13.98
N GLU A 17 -1.38 -21.19 14.56
CA GLU A 17 -1.61 -19.93 15.27
C GLU A 17 -2.23 -18.86 14.37
N LEU A 18 -1.65 -18.62 13.18
CA LEU A 18 -2.17 -17.61 12.25
C LEU A 18 -3.53 -18.00 11.70
N ARG A 19 -3.77 -19.30 11.50
CA ARG A 19 -5.07 -19.82 11.07
C ARG A 19 -6.13 -19.59 12.15
N ALA A 20 -5.83 -19.92 13.41
CA ALA A 20 -6.72 -19.68 14.53
C ALA A 20 -7.03 -18.19 14.72
N PHE A 21 -6.04 -17.32 14.53
CA PHE A 21 -6.24 -15.87 14.53
C PHE A 21 -7.19 -15.44 13.41
N LEU A 22 -7.01 -15.97 12.20
CA LEU A 22 -7.87 -15.67 11.07
C LEU A 22 -9.32 -16.10 11.33
N ASP A 23 -9.52 -17.33 11.80
CA ASP A 23 -10.83 -17.92 12.11
C ASP A 23 -11.52 -17.19 13.29
N ALA A 24 -10.77 -16.62 14.24
CA ALA A 24 -11.34 -15.80 15.31
C ALA A 24 -11.80 -14.41 14.84
N ASN A 25 -11.20 -13.89 13.76
CA ASN A 25 -11.50 -12.58 13.18
C ASN A 25 -12.39 -12.67 11.92
N SER A 26 -12.81 -13.87 11.52
CA SER A 26 -13.66 -14.11 10.37
C SER A 26 -14.59 -15.30 10.60
N GLY A 27 -15.88 -15.13 10.31
CA GLY A 27 -16.91 -16.12 10.64
C GLY A 27 -18.21 -15.47 11.11
N ASP A 28 -19.22 -16.30 11.42
CA ASP A 28 -20.56 -15.85 11.77
C ASP A 28 -20.54 -14.95 13.03
N GLY A 29 -21.03 -13.72 12.87
CA GLY A 29 -21.05 -12.70 13.92
C GLY A 29 -19.85 -11.75 13.93
N THR A 30 -18.88 -11.91 13.03
CA THR A 30 -17.76 -10.96 12.83
C THR A 30 -18.01 -10.02 11.65
N LEU A 31 -17.14 -9.02 11.47
CA LEU A 31 -17.21 -8.08 10.35
C LEU A 31 -16.98 -8.74 8.97
N TYR A 32 -16.29 -9.89 8.95
CA TYR A 32 -15.93 -10.58 7.71
C TYR A 32 -16.52 -11.99 7.68
N SER A 33 -17.28 -12.31 6.63
CA SER A 33 -17.97 -13.60 6.52
C SER A 33 -17.03 -14.75 6.14
N THR A 34 -15.88 -14.44 5.54
CA THR A 34 -14.88 -15.45 5.16
C THR A 34 -13.46 -15.03 5.52
N PRO A 35 -12.58 -16.00 5.83
CA PRO A 35 -11.16 -15.71 6.09
C PRO A 35 -10.48 -14.99 4.93
N SER A 36 -10.81 -15.36 3.69
CA SER A 36 -10.29 -14.71 2.48
C SER A 36 -10.66 -13.24 2.37
N GLU A 37 -11.84 -12.84 2.87
CA GLU A 37 -12.27 -11.44 2.89
C GLU A 37 -11.46 -10.63 3.90
N TYR A 38 -11.26 -11.20 5.09
CA TYR A 38 -10.45 -10.59 6.13
C TYR A 38 -9.00 -10.39 5.67
N VAL A 39 -8.37 -11.41 5.07
CA VAL A 39 -7.00 -11.30 4.52
C VAL A 39 -6.91 -10.20 3.47
N ARG A 40 -7.87 -10.13 2.53
CA ARG A 40 -7.85 -9.09 1.49
C ARG A 40 -7.90 -7.69 2.11
N ASP A 41 -8.73 -7.49 3.11
CA ASP A 41 -8.82 -6.18 3.76
C ASP A 41 -7.56 -5.83 4.54
N LEU A 42 -6.98 -6.80 5.25
CA LEU A 42 -5.72 -6.64 5.97
C LEU A 42 -4.57 -6.25 5.01
N LEU A 43 -4.52 -6.87 3.84
CA LEU A 43 -3.56 -6.51 2.78
C LEU A 43 -3.78 -5.10 2.24
N ARG A 44 -5.03 -4.67 2.02
CA ARG A 44 -5.33 -3.29 1.59
C ARG A 44 -4.89 -2.27 2.64
N GLN A 45 -5.21 -2.52 3.91
CA GLN A 45 -4.81 -1.65 5.01
C GLN A 45 -3.29 -1.56 5.11
N GLN A 46 -2.58 -2.69 4.98
CA GLN A 46 -1.13 -2.72 5.01
C GLN A 46 -0.53 -1.95 3.84
N LYS A 47 -1.07 -2.09 2.63
CA LYS A 47 -0.65 -1.34 1.44
C LYS A 47 -0.78 0.18 1.66
N VAL A 48 -1.95 0.63 2.12
CA VAL A 48 -2.20 2.05 2.40
C VAL A 48 -1.22 2.58 3.46
N ARG A 49 -0.93 1.80 4.51
CA ARG A 49 0.06 2.20 5.53
C ARG A 49 1.47 2.34 4.94
N GLN A 50 1.88 1.42 4.07
CA GLN A 50 3.19 1.49 3.40
C GLN A 50 3.28 2.70 2.46
N GLU A 51 2.24 2.96 1.67
CA GLU A 51 2.18 4.13 0.80
C GLU A 51 2.22 5.44 1.59
N ALA A 52 1.49 5.52 2.70
CA ALA A 52 1.51 6.68 3.58
C ALA A 52 2.90 6.89 4.24
N ALA A 53 3.56 5.81 4.64
CA ALA A 53 4.92 5.87 5.17
C ALA A 53 5.91 6.37 4.11
N ALA A 54 5.85 5.80 2.89
CA ALA A 54 6.70 6.22 1.78
C ALA A 54 6.46 7.69 1.39
N ALA A 55 5.21 8.14 1.35
CA ALA A 55 4.87 9.53 1.09
C ALA A 55 5.43 10.47 2.18
N ARG A 56 5.30 10.09 3.46
CA ARG A 56 5.88 10.85 4.57
C ARG A 56 7.40 10.95 4.44
N ASP A 57 8.07 9.84 4.14
CA ASP A 57 9.52 9.82 4.00
C ASP A 57 9.99 10.66 2.81
N ALA A 58 9.30 10.60 1.67
CA ALA A 58 9.57 11.43 0.50
C ALA A 58 9.36 12.93 0.79
N ILE A 59 8.36 13.31 1.59
CA ILE A 59 8.15 14.69 2.02
C ILE A 59 9.33 15.15 2.89
N LEU A 60 9.75 14.33 3.86
CA LEU A 60 10.87 14.65 4.74
C LEU A 60 12.18 14.79 3.95
N GLU A 61 12.41 13.90 3.00
CA GLU A 61 13.54 13.94 2.07
C GLU A 61 13.53 15.24 1.26
N GLY A 62 12.38 15.61 0.67
CA GLY A 62 12.25 16.87 -0.07
C GLY A 62 12.53 18.12 0.78
N TYR A 63 12.15 18.12 2.06
CA TYR A 63 12.52 19.21 2.98
C TYR A 63 14.03 19.24 3.26
N GLN A 64 14.67 18.07 3.43
CA GLN A 64 16.13 17.99 3.62
C GLN A 64 16.88 18.45 2.37
N ASP A 65 16.40 18.10 1.17
CA ASP A 65 16.93 18.58 -0.10
C ASP A 65 16.84 20.10 -0.23
N ALA A 66 15.70 20.69 0.16
CA ALA A 66 15.53 22.13 0.16
C ALA A 66 16.52 22.83 1.11
N ILE A 67 16.71 22.30 2.33
CA ILE A 67 17.70 22.81 3.30
C ILE A 67 19.12 22.68 2.75
N ALA A 68 19.43 21.57 2.09
CA ALA A 68 20.74 21.31 1.51
C ALA A 68 20.99 22.05 0.17
N GLY A 69 20.01 22.81 -0.33
CA GLY A 69 20.11 23.54 -1.59
C GLY A 69 20.03 22.64 -2.84
N ARG A 70 19.60 21.39 -2.71
CA ARG A 70 19.35 20.46 -3.84
C ARG A 70 17.96 20.69 -4.44
N THR A 71 17.71 21.91 -4.89
CA THR A 71 16.41 22.30 -5.47
C THR A 71 16.50 22.44 -6.99
N HIS A 72 15.38 22.23 -7.67
CA HIS A 72 15.26 22.49 -9.11
C HIS A 72 14.20 23.57 -9.35
N GLU A 73 14.48 24.49 -10.27
CA GLU A 73 13.53 25.50 -10.67
C GLU A 73 12.34 24.85 -11.41
N TYR A 74 11.13 25.05 -10.90
CA TYR A 74 9.93 24.54 -11.53
C TYR A 74 9.57 25.37 -12.77
N LYS A 75 9.69 24.78 -13.96
CA LYS A 75 9.43 25.46 -15.25
C LYS A 75 8.02 25.24 -15.81
N GLY A 76 7.07 24.84 -14.97
CA GLY A 76 5.67 24.68 -15.37
C GLY A 76 5.27 23.29 -15.88
N ASP A 77 6.23 22.38 -16.08
CA ASP A 77 5.95 20.98 -16.44
C ASP A 77 6.70 20.01 -15.53
N LEU A 78 5.96 19.42 -14.59
CA LEU A 78 6.47 18.44 -13.64
C LEU A 78 6.89 17.13 -14.31
N ARG A 79 6.20 16.68 -15.36
CA ARG A 79 6.51 15.41 -16.04
C ARG A 79 7.84 15.50 -16.80
N SER A 80 8.06 16.61 -17.50
CA SER A 80 9.34 16.87 -18.19
C SER A 80 10.52 17.04 -17.23
N LEU A 81 10.25 17.44 -15.99
CA LEU A 81 11.26 17.61 -14.94
C LEU A 81 11.64 16.25 -14.32
N LEU A 82 10.67 15.38 -14.05
CA LEU A 82 10.90 14.03 -13.52
C LEU A 82 11.65 13.12 -14.50
N ASN A 83 11.35 13.19 -15.80
CA ASN A 83 12.03 12.39 -16.83
C ASN A 83 13.50 12.78 -17.07
N LYS A 84 13.98 13.90 -16.52
CA LYS A 84 15.37 14.35 -16.65
C LYS A 84 16.31 13.84 -15.56
N VAL A 85 15.78 13.15 -14.56
CA VAL A 85 16.51 12.71 -13.35
C VAL A 85 16.87 11.21 -13.43
N GLU A 86 16.53 10.51 -14.52
CA GLU A 86 17.05 9.16 -14.84
C GLU A 86 18.36 9.18 -15.62
#